data_AF-A0A524C969-F1
#
_entry.id   AF-A0A524C969-F1
#
_cell.length_a   1.000
_cell.length_b   1.000
_cell.length_c   1.000
_cell.angle_alpha   90.00
_cell.angle_beta   90.00
_cell.angle_gamma   90.00
#
_symmetry.space_group_name_H-M   'P 1'
#
loop_
_entity.id
_entity.type
_entity.pdbx_description
1 polymer ?
#
loop_
_entity_poly.entity_id
_entity_poly.type
_entity_poly.pdbx_seq_one_letter_code
_entity_poly.pdbx_strand_id
1 'polypeptide(L)'
;MAHGIILLDWNKQKGPVVAASYFEKEGIKFEQHYATRTFLTHASHGWEKNKVQEQLYLQFNGITMASHYFSIQREQMIRRIIIAIILRNDEKPEQYFKIIKEISPKIINNIDLPQTEMNDLLKEIYSDKIKNVTAKFTSNDVKNMVPLMKEEFREVIEKDKTITGQIINNFGELGLEVLKNLPQDLRIENLAGAFHANIDDITSILIWAAEKGYIRLLRL
;
A
#
# COMPACT_ATOMS: atom_id res chain seq x y z
N MET A 1 -1.80 1.75 5.22
CA MET A 1 -3.06 1.94 4.51
C MET A 1 -2.76 2.69 3.25
N ALA A 2 -3.11 2.07 2.12
CA ALA A 2 -3.17 2.73 0.84
C ALA A 2 -3.96 4.06 0.92
N HIS A 3 -3.79 4.90 -0.07
CA HIS A 3 -4.47 6.18 -0.19
C HIS A 3 -5.66 6.15 -1.15
N GLY A 4 -5.67 5.18 -2.06
CA GLY A 4 -6.74 5.07 -3.04
C GLY A 4 -6.46 4.00 -4.08
N ILE A 5 -7.40 3.86 -5.00
CA ILE A 5 -7.32 3.00 -6.17
C ILE A 5 -7.65 3.85 -7.41
N ILE A 6 -6.90 3.61 -8.48
CA ILE A 6 -7.08 4.27 -9.77
C ILE A 6 -7.23 3.22 -10.87
N LEU A 7 -8.07 3.54 -11.84
CA LEU A 7 -8.19 2.85 -13.10
C LEU A 7 -7.73 3.79 -14.20
N LEU A 8 -6.66 3.39 -14.88
CA LEU A 8 -6.19 4.07 -16.08
C LEU A 8 -6.62 3.29 -17.31
N ASP A 9 -6.98 4.01 -18.37
CA ASP A 9 -7.38 3.44 -19.64
C ASP A 9 -6.61 4.12 -20.79
N TRP A 10 -6.35 3.38 -21.85
CA TRP A 10 -5.76 3.92 -23.06
C TRP A 10 -6.85 4.37 -24.01
N ASN A 11 -7.14 5.66 -24.02
CA ASN A 11 -8.03 6.26 -25.02
C ASN A 11 -7.29 6.39 -26.36
N LYS A 12 -7.91 5.93 -27.46
CA LYS A 12 -7.28 5.98 -28.79
C LYS A 12 -6.93 7.38 -29.29
N GLN A 13 -7.70 8.39 -28.89
CA GLN A 13 -7.51 9.78 -29.34
C GLN A 13 -6.66 10.59 -28.35
N LYS A 14 -6.88 10.38 -27.05
CA LYS A 14 -6.26 11.17 -25.97
C LYS A 14 -5.03 10.51 -25.34
N GLY A 15 -4.78 9.25 -25.66
CA GLY A 15 -3.76 8.43 -25.01
C GLY A 15 -4.18 7.96 -23.61
N PRO A 16 -3.22 7.72 -22.70
CA PRO A 16 -3.47 7.39 -21.30
C PRO A 16 -4.44 8.36 -20.64
N VAL A 17 -5.48 7.90 -19.95
CA VAL A 17 -6.39 8.75 -19.17
C VAL A 17 -6.71 8.11 -17.83
N VAL A 18 -7.05 8.93 -16.84
CA VAL A 18 -7.67 8.45 -15.59
C VAL A 18 -9.14 8.19 -15.88
N ALA A 19 -9.51 6.92 -16.03
CA ALA A 19 -10.88 6.53 -16.33
C ALA A 19 -11.77 6.62 -15.08
N ALA A 20 -11.22 6.24 -13.93
CA ALA A 20 -11.90 6.33 -12.64
C ALA A 20 -10.87 6.35 -11.50
N SER A 21 -11.27 6.89 -10.35
CA SER A 21 -10.42 6.94 -9.17
C SER A 21 -11.25 7.07 -7.90
N TYR A 22 -10.79 6.44 -6.84
CA TYR A 22 -11.27 6.67 -5.48
C TYR A 22 -10.08 6.91 -4.55
N PHE A 23 -10.16 7.96 -3.73
CA PHE A 23 -9.17 8.31 -2.71
C PHE A 23 -9.85 8.44 -1.36
N GLU A 24 -9.26 7.83 -0.33
CA GLU A 24 -9.78 7.93 1.04
C GLU A 24 -9.47 9.30 1.67
N LYS A 25 -8.34 9.90 1.32
CA LYS A 25 -7.96 11.24 1.77
C LYS A 25 -8.27 12.27 0.70
N GLU A 26 -8.95 13.34 1.12
CA GLU A 26 -9.12 14.53 0.31
C GLU A 26 -7.75 15.16 -0.01
N GLY A 27 -7.61 15.73 -1.21
CA GLY A 27 -6.40 16.45 -1.65
C GLY A 27 -5.41 15.64 -2.50
N ILE A 28 -5.54 14.32 -2.60
CA ILE A 28 -4.75 13.53 -3.55
C ILE A 28 -5.34 13.69 -4.95
N LYS A 29 -4.59 14.33 -5.85
CA LYS A 29 -4.95 14.46 -7.25
C LYS A 29 -3.99 13.67 -8.12
N PHE A 30 -4.50 12.63 -8.78
CA PHE A 30 -3.73 11.89 -9.78
C PHE A 30 -3.91 12.54 -11.15
N GLU A 31 -3.00 13.44 -11.48
CA GLU A 31 -3.03 14.18 -12.73
C GLU A 31 -2.69 13.33 -13.97
N GLN A 32 -3.10 13.83 -15.13
CA GLN A 32 -2.91 13.22 -16.44
C GLN A 32 -1.44 12.85 -16.73
N HIS A 33 -0.49 13.69 -16.33
CA HIS A 33 0.92 13.45 -16.57
C HIS A 33 1.43 12.20 -15.83
N TYR A 34 0.88 11.88 -14.65
CA TYR A 34 1.16 10.63 -13.94
C TYR A 34 0.57 9.42 -14.66
N ALA A 35 -0.62 9.55 -15.26
CA ALA A 35 -1.23 8.48 -16.07
C ALA A 35 -0.36 8.16 -17.29
N THR A 36 0.11 9.19 -18.00
CA THR A 36 1.04 9.04 -19.12
C THR A 36 2.33 8.34 -18.68
N ARG A 37 2.96 8.82 -17.61
CA ARG A 37 4.22 8.25 -17.10
C ARG A 37 4.06 6.79 -16.68
N THR A 38 2.95 6.45 -16.03
CA THR A 38 2.60 5.08 -15.62
C THR A 38 2.55 4.15 -16.83
N PHE A 39 1.75 4.49 -17.85
CA PHE A 39 1.64 3.68 -19.06
C PHE A 39 2.96 3.53 -19.80
N LEU A 40 3.72 4.63 -19.96
CA LEU A 40 5.01 4.59 -20.65
C LEU A 40 6.05 3.77 -19.90
N THR A 41 5.98 3.70 -18.57
CA THR A 41 6.93 2.89 -17.79
C THR A 41 6.60 1.40 -17.94
N HIS A 42 5.32 1.02 -17.87
CA HIS A 42 4.86 -0.34 -18.17
C HIS A 42 5.28 -0.78 -19.59
N ALA A 43 5.15 0.10 -20.58
CA ALA A 43 5.49 -0.16 -21.98
C ALA A 43 6.88 0.35 -22.40
N SER A 44 7.81 0.51 -21.45
CA SER A 44 9.14 1.10 -21.70
C SER A 44 9.94 0.37 -22.79
N HIS A 45 9.70 -0.93 -22.96
CA HIS A 45 10.35 -1.76 -23.97
C HIS A 45 9.43 -2.07 -25.17
N GLY A 46 8.25 -1.43 -25.24
CA GLY A 46 7.25 -1.64 -26.28
C GLY A 46 5.93 -2.20 -25.76
N TRP A 47 4.94 -2.32 -26.65
CA TRP A 47 3.56 -2.74 -26.34
C TRP A 47 3.28 -4.21 -26.62
N GLU A 48 4.27 -4.96 -27.08
CA GLU A 48 4.16 -6.40 -27.29
C GLU A 48 4.05 -7.13 -25.93
N LYS A 49 3.26 -8.20 -25.87
CA LYS A 49 2.92 -8.89 -24.61
C LYS A 49 4.15 -9.32 -23.80
N ASN A 50 5.23 -9.74 -24.46
CA ASN A 50 6.49 -10.15 -23.84
C ASN A 50 7.42 -8.98 -23.46
N LYS A 51 7.11 -7.75 -23.86
CA LYS A 51 7.92 -6.55 -23.60
C LYS A 51 7.29 -5.62 -22.56
N VAL A 52 5.99 -5.72 -22.33
CA VAL A 52 5.30 -4.96 -21.29
C VAL A 52 5.60 -5.56 -19.91
N GLN A 53 6.01 -4.73 -18.97
CA GLN A 53 6.15 -5.13 -17.57
C GLN A 53 4.75 -5.16 -16.95
N GLU A 54 4.22 -6.34 -16.62
CA GLU A 54 2.83 -6.43 -16.13
C GLU A 54 2.66 -5.79 -14.76
N GLN A 55 3.62 -5.95 -13.85
CA GLN A 55 3.57 -5.42 -12.48
C GLN A 55 4.72 -4.45 -12.25
N LEU A 56 4.41 -3.27 -11.72
CA LEU A 56 5.41 -2.26 -11.40
C LEU A 56 5.15 -1.62 -10.04
N TYR A 57 6.24 -1.42 -9.30
CA TYR A 57 6.26 -0.49 -8.18
C TYR A 57 6.79 0.84 -8.69
N LEU A 58 5.96 1.87 -8.64
CA LEU A 58 6.26 3.19 -9.20
C LEU A 58 6.29 4.24 -8.10
N GLN A 59 7.32 5.09 -8.18
CA GLN A 59 7.45 6.25 -7.33
C GLN A 59 7.69 7.49 -8.21
N PHE A 60 6.72 8.41 -8.18
CA PHE A 60 6.79 9.74 -8.77
C PHE A 60 6.77 10.78 -7.66
N ASN A 61 7.12 12.04 -7.94
CA ASN A 61 7.14 13.14 -6.96
C ASN A 61 5.87 13.15 -6.09
N GLY A 62 5.95 12.60 -4.87
CA GLY A 62 4.84 12.50 -3.91
C GLY A 62 3.83 11.36 -4.11
N ILE A 63 3.94 10.56 -5.18
CA ILE A 63 3.03 9.43 -5.46
C ILE A 63 3.82 8.13 -5.48
N THR A 64 3.43 7.22 -4.60
CA THR A 64 3.94 5.85 -4.56
C THR A 64 2.79 4.91 -4.92
N MET A 65 3.00 3.91 -5.79
CA MET A 65 1.93 3.00 -6.18
C MET A 65 2.42 1.61 -6.58
N ALA A 66 1.55 0.62 -6.37
CA ALA A 66 1.63 -0.68 -7.03
C ALA A 66 0.67 -0.67 -8.22
N SER A 67 1.16 -0.93 -9.42
CA SER A 67 0.37 -0.90 -10.66
C SER A 67 0.46 -2.22 -11.42
N HIS A 68 -0.65 -2.62 -12.04
CA HIS A 68 -0.74 -3.82 -12.86
C HIS A 68 -1.39 -3.47 -14.20
N TYR A 69 -0.68 -3.76 -15.29
CA TYR A 69 -1.14 -3.62 -16.66
C TYR A 69 -1.95 -4.82 -17.12
N PHE A 70 -3.06 -4.57 -17.80
CA PHE A 70 -3.87 -5.59 -18.45
C PHE A 70 -4.14 -5.21 -19.91
N SER A 71 -4.11 -6.24 -20.77
CA SER A 71 -4.52 -6.14 -22.16
C SER A 71 -5.78 -6.97 -22.36
N ILE A 72 -6.91 -6.33 -22.64
CA ILE A 72 -8.19 -6.98 -22.86
C ILE A 72 -8.43 -7.03 -24.38
N GLN A 73 -8.51 -8.24 -24.91
CA GLN A 73 -8.95 -8.44 -26.29
C GLN A 73 -10.48 -8.41 -26.32
N ARG A 74 -11.08 -7.44 -27.01
CA ARG A 74 -12.51 -7.43 -27.35
C ARG A 74 -12.66 -7.31 -28.85
N GLU A 75 -13.21 -8.34 -29.48
CA GLU A 75 -13.38 -8.42 -30.93
C GLU A 75 -12.05 -8.10 -31.65
N GLN A 76 -12.05 -7.04 -32.47
CA GLN A 76 -10.90 -6.57 -33.26
C GLN A 76 -10.06 -5.48 -32.54
N MET A 77 -10.34 -5.18 -31.28
CA MET A 77 -9.65 -4.12 -30.53
C MET A 77 -8.94 -4.65 -29.29
N ILE A 78 -7.70 -4.18 -29.10
CA ILE A 78 -6.96 -4.35 -27.85
C ILE A 78 -7.22 -3.11 -26.99
N ARG A 79 -7.89 -3.28 -25.86
CA ARG A 79 -8.00 -2.26 -24.82
C ARG A 79 -6.89 -2.48 -23.80
N ARG A 80 -6.19 -1.40 -23.45
CA ARG A 80 -5.07 -1.42 -22.51
C ARG A 80 -5.48 -0.65 -21.27
N ILE A 81 -5.45 -1.31 -20.14
CA ILE A 81 -5.81 -0.69 -18.86
C ILE A 81 -4.71 -0.92 -17.83
N ILE A 82 -4.66 -0.05 -16.83
CA ILE A 82 -3.81 -0.24 -15.66
C ILE A 82 -4.69 -0.05 -14.43
N ILE A 83 -4.66 -1.03 -13.53
CA ILE A 83 -5.23 -0.88 -12.19
C ILE A 83 -4.06 -0.59 -11.27
N ALA A 84 -4.13 0.51 -10.52
CA ALA A 84 -3.08 0.85 -9.58
C ALA A 84 -3.66 1.25 -8.22
N ILE A 85 -2.96 0.87 -7.17
CA ILE A 85 -3.28 1.24 -5.79
C ILE A 85 -2.24 2.25 -5.35
N ILE A 86 -2.70 3.44 -4.97
CA ILE A 86 -1.84 4.49 -4.43
C ILE A 86 -1.50 4.12 -3.00
N LEU A 87 -0.21 4.08 -2.71
CA LEU A 87 0.35 3.61 -1.45
C LEU A 87 0.86 4.78 -0.62
N ARG A 88 0.91 4.57 0.70
CA ARG A 88 1.84 5.33 1.52
C ARG A 88 3.26 4.85 1.24
N ASN A 89 4.24 5.71 1.52
CA ASN A 89 5.66 5.38 1.32
C ASN A 89 6.17 4.23 2.21
N ASP A 90 5.43 3.84 3.24
CA ASP A 90 5.77 2.77 4.20
C ASP A 90 5.12 1.41 3.87
N GLU A 91 4.43 1.30 2.73
CA GLU A 91 3.69 0.09 2.34
C GLU A 91 4.51 -0.83 1.41
N LYS A 92 4.21 -2.14 1.47
CA LYS A 92 4.85 -3.15 0.63
C LYS A 92 4.05 -3.42 -0.65
N PRO A 93 4.57 -3.07 -1.85
CA PRO A 93 3.83 -3.19 -3.10
C PRO A 93 3.42 -4.64 -3.44
N GLU A 94 4.18 -5.63 -2.97
CA GLU A 94 3.96 -7.05 -3.28
C GLU A 94 2.58 -7.55 -2.84
N GLN A 95 2.08 -7.03 -1.71
CA GLN A 95 0.77 -7.42 -1.18
C GLN A 95 -0.35 -6.84 -2.04
N TYR A 96 -0.15 -5.62 -2.53
CA TYR A 96 -1.11 -4.94 -3.39
C TYR A 96 -1.16 -5.55 -4.79
N PHE A 97 -0.08 -6.13 -5.33
CA PHE A 97 -0.16 -6.88 -6.59
C PHE A 97 -1.09 -8.08 -6.51
N LYS A 98 -1.09 -8.81 -5.38
CA LYS A 98 -2.02 -9.93 -5.15
C LYS A 98 -3.46 -9.43 -5.12
N ILE A 99 -3.71 -8.35 -4.41
CA ILE A 99 -5.04 -7.73 -4.33
C ILE A 99 -5.51 -7.24 -5.69
N ILE A 100 -4.65 -6.55 -6.45
CA ILE A 100 -4.99 -6.08 -7.81
C ILE A 100 -5.42 -7.26 -8.70
N LYS A 101 -4.71 -8.40 -8.61
CA LYS A 101 -5.06 -9.61 -9.35
C LYS A 101 -6.39 -10.24 -8.91
N GLU A 102 -6.74 -10.14 -7.63
CA GLU A 102 -8.02 -10.62 -7.09
C GLU A 102 -9.19 -9.74 -7.54
N ILE A 103 -9.02 -8.41 -7.53
CA ILE A 103 -10.08 -7.45 -7.86
C ILE A 103 -10.22 -7.21 -9.37
N SER A 104 -9.19 -7.52 -10.17
CA SER A 104 -9.17 -7.21 -11.60
C SER A 104 -10.31 -7.81 -12.39
N PRO A 105 -10.80 -9.06 -12.16
CA PRO A 105 -11.95 -9.58 -12.89
C PRO A 105 -13.22 -8.75 -12.68
N LYS A 106 -13.47 -8.28 -11.45
CA LYS A 106 -14.63 -7.42 -11.14
C LYS A 106 -14.54 -6.10 -11.88
N ILE A 107 -13.37 -5.46 -11.90
CA ILE A 107 -13.15 -4.18 -12.60
C ILE A 107 -13.24 -4.36 -14.12
N ILE A 108 -12.58 -5.39 -14.68
CA ILE A 108 -12.54 -5.67 -16.12
C ILE A 108 -13.93 -6.00 -16.67
N ASN A 109 -14.74 -6.75 -15.93
CA ASN A 109 -16.11 -7.07 -16.34
C ASN A 109 -17.02 -5.84 -16.38
N ASN A 110 -16.67 -4.79 -15.65
CA ASN A 110 -17.44 -3.54 -15.53
C ASN A 110 -16.74 -2.36 -16.22
N ILE A 111 -15.72 -2.60 -17.05
CA ILE A 111 -14.82 -1.56 -17.59
C ILE A 111 -15.50 -0.49 -18.48
N ASP A 112 -16.75 -0.74 -18.88
CA ASP A 112 -17.56 0.16 -19.71
C ASP A 112 -18.62 0.94 -18.91
N LEU A 113 -18.65 0.81 -17.59
CA LEU A 113 -19.53 1.61 -16.74
C LEU A 113 -19.23 3.11 -16.91
N PRO A 114 -20.25 3.97 -16.77
CA PRO A 114 -20.05 5.41 -16.62
C PRO A 114 -19.05 5.71 -15.49
N GLN A 115 -18.28 6.79 -15.63
CA GLN A 115 -17.22 7.15 -14.69
C GLN A 115 -17.73 7.26 -13.24
N THR A 116 -18.93 7.78 -13.03
CA THR A 116 -19.56 7.88 -11.70
C THR A 116 -19.78 6.51 -11.07
N GLU A 117 -20.35 5.57 -11.82
CA GLU A 117 -20.61 4.21 -11.35
C GLU A 117 -19.32 3.41 -11.15
N MET A 118 -18.32 3.61 -12.01
CA MET A 118 -16.99 3.02 -11.81
C MET A 118 -16.30 3.58 -10.56
N ASN A 119 -16.44 4.88 -10.27
CA ASN A 119 -15.91 5.45 -9.02
C ASN A 119 -16.56 4.81 -7.78
N ASP A 120 -17.87 4.56 -7.82
CA ASP A 120 -18.59 3.87 -6.73
C ASP A 120 -18.13 2.42 -6.58
N LEU A 121 -17.93 1.71 -7.69
CA LEU A 121 -17.36 0.35 -7.68
C LEU A 121 -15.94 0.35 -7.09
N LEU A 122 -15.09 1.31 -7.47
CA LEU A 122 -13.75 1.45 -6.92
C LEU A 122 -13.77 1.77 -5.41
N LYS A 123 -14.74 2.57 -4.95
CA LYS A 123 -14.95 2.85 -3.53
C LYS A 123 -15.35 1.61 -2.74
N GLU A 124 -16.26 0.80 -3.28
CA GLU A 124 -16.67 -0.49 -2.69
C GLU A 124 -15.46 -1.41 -2.57
N ILE A 125 -14.74 -1.64 -3.68
CA ILE A 125 -13.53 -2.47 -3.72
C ILE A 125 -12.48 -1.98 -2.73
N TYR A 126 -12.26 -0.67 -2.68
CA TYR A 126 -11.30 -0.09 -1.74
C TYR A 126 -11.67 -0.42 -0.30
N SER A 127 -12.94 -0.18 0.07
CA SER A 127 -13.43 -0.40 1.44
C SER A 127 -13.33 -1.86 1.87
N ASP A 128 -13.63 -2.78 0.95
CA ASP A 128 -13.70 -4.22 1.24
C ASP A 128 -12.33 -4.91 1.19
N LYS A 129 -11.47 -4.52 0.26
CA LYS A 129 -10.26 -5.29 -0.10
C LYS A 129 -8.94 -4.55 0.09
N ILE A 130 -8.94 -3.22 0.16
CA ILE A 130 -7.70 -2.42 0.11
C ILE A 130 -7.46 -1.67 1.43
N LYS A 131 -8.49 -1.04 1.99
CA LYS A 131 -8.41 -0.16 3.16
C LYS A 131 -7.72 -0.84 4.35
N ASN A 132 -8.10 -2.08 4.63
CA ASN A 132 -7.65 -2.84 5.80
C ASN A 132 -6.43 -3.72 5.53
N VAL A 133 -5.74 -3.49 4.42
CA VAL A 133 -4.52 -4.24 4.11
C VAL A 133 -3.43 -3.74 5.03
N THR A 134 -3.11 -4.57 6.01
CA THR A 134 -1.99 -4.39 6.91
C THR A 134 -0.77 -5.03 6.28
N ALA A 135 0.29 -4.24 6.09
CA ALA A 135 1.56 -4.73 5.60
C ALA A 135 2.06 -5.86 6.51
N LYS A 136 1.93 -7.13 6.09
CA LYS A 136 2.51 -8.24 6.85
C LYS A 136 4.04 -8.17 6.83
N PHE A 137 4.66 -8.12 8.00
CA PHE A 137 6.11 -8.08 8.15
C PHE A 137 6.63 -9.43 8.61
N THR A 138 7.74 -9.87 8.04
CA THR A 138 8.50 -11.03 8.52
C THR A 138 9.70 -10.53 9.31
N SER A 139 10.27 -11.38 10.17
CA SER A 139 11.48 -11.04 10.95
C SER A 139 12.63 -10.55 10.06
N ASN A 140 12.77 -11.12 8.86
CA ASN A 140 13.80 -10.72 7.91
C ASN A 140 13.57 -9.31 7.33
N ASP A 141 12.30 -8.90 7.16
CA ASP A 141 11.99 -7.56 6.68
C ASP A 141 12.42 -6.49 7.68
N VAL A 142 12.20 -6.76 8.97
CA VAL A 142 12.40 -5.78 10.06
C VAL A 142 13.87 -5.65 10.48
N LYS A 143 14.69 -6.68 10.25
CA LYS A 143 16.08 -6.76 10.76
C LYS A 143 16.92 -5.51 10.50
N ASN A 144 16.75 -4.89 9.34
CA ASN A 144 17.49 -3.69 8.91
C ASN A 144 16.62 -2.43 8.87
N MET A 145 15.52 -2.41 9.62
CA MET A 145 14.61 -1.28 9.69
C MET A 145 14.77 -0.51 11.00
N VAL A 146 14.52 0.79 10.92
CA VAL A 146 14.36 1.67 12.07
C VAL A 146 12.87 1.88 12.30
N PRO A 147 12.35 1.52 13.48
CA PRO A 147 10.96 1.79 13.81
C PRO A 147 10.78 3.24 14.28
N LEU A 148 9.82 3.94 13.68
CA LEU A 148 9.46 5.31 14.02
C LEU A 148 8.01 5.35 14.52
N MET A 149 7.82 5.77 15.76
CA MET A 149 6.49 5.93 16.33
C MET A 149 5.72 7.07 15.65
N LYS A 150 4.44 6.83 15.31
CA LYS A 150 3.55 7.89 14.81
C LYS A 150 3.07 8.74 15.97
N GLU A 151 3.09 10.06 15.81
CA GLU A 151 2.61 11.01 16.84
C GLU A 151 1.18 10.69 17.28
N GLU A 152 0.30 10.37 16.33
CA GLU A 152 -1.09 9.96 16.57
C GLU A 152 -1.18 8.74 17.52
N PHE A 153 -0.20 7.83 17.46
CA PHE A 153 -0.22 6.62 18.29
C PHE A 153 0.30 6.87 19.71
N ARG A 154 1.20 7.86 19.92
CA ARG A 154 1.70 8.20 21.26
C ARG A 154 0.57 8.56 22.20
N GLU A 155 -0.35 9.40 21.74
CA GLU A 155 -1.51 9.77 22.56
C GLU A 155 -2.48 8.61 22.78
N VAL A 156 -2.61 7.73 21.79
CA VAL A 156 -3.52 6.59 21.83
C VAL A 156 -3.06 5.54 22.83
N ILE A 157 -1.76 5.20 22.88
CA ILE A 157 -1.24 4.19 23.82
C ILE A 157 -1.33 4.65 25.29
N GLU A 158 -1.37 5.97 25.53
CA GLU A 158 -1.53 6.57 26.85
C GLU A 158 -2.98 6.67 27.29
N LYS A 159 -3.91 6.92 26.36
CA LYS A 159 -5.32 7.25 26.67
C LYS A 159 -6.29 6.09 26.43
N ASP A 160 -6.00 5.17 25.51
CA ASP A 160 -6.90 4.08 25.12
C ASP A 160 -6.59 2.76 25.84
N LYS A 161 -7.37 2.49 26.90
CA LYS A 161 -7.28 1.26 27.70
C LYS A 161 -7.51 -0.01 26.88
N THR A 162 -8.24 0.06 25.77
CA THR A 162 -8.50 -1.09 24.90
C THR A 162 -7.22 -1.53 24.21
N ILE A 163 -6.47 -0.57 23.67
CA ILE A 163 -5.20 -0.82 22.98
C ILE A 163 -4.15 -1.27 23.99
N THR A 164 -4.06 -0.62 25.15
CA THR A 164 -3.18 -1.05 26.25
C THR A 164 -3.45 -2.51 26.63
N GLY A 165 -4.73 -2.89 26.79
CA GLY A 165 -5.12 -4.26 27.10
C GLY A 165 -4.74 -5.26 26.01
N GLN A 166 -4.89 -4.90 24.74
CA GLN A 166 -4.45 -5.76 23.63
C GLN A 166 -2.94 -5.98 23.60
N ILE A 167 -2.14 -4.95 23.92
CA ILE A 167 -0.68 -5.06 23.96
C ILE A 167 -0.26 -6.03 25.08
N ILE A 168 -0.78 -5.82 26.30
CA ILE A 168 -0.45 -6.65 27.46
C ILE A 168 -0.88 -8.11 27.21
N ASN A 169 -2.05 -8.33 26.61
CA ASN A 169 -2.52 -9.68 26.30
C ASN A 169 -1.62 -10.40 25.28
N ASN A 170 -1.03 -9.69 24.32
CA ASN A 170 -0.21 -10.29 23.27
C ASN A 170 1.28 -10.43 23.66
N PHE A 171 1.82 -9.48 24.42
CA PHE A 171 3.26 -9.33 24.64
C PHE A 171 3.66 -9.04 26.09
N GLY A 172 2.69 -9.02 27.02
CA GLY A 172 2.91 -8.62 28.40
C GLY A 172 3.31 -7.16 28.56
N GLU A 173 3.85 -6.82 29.73
CA GLU A 173 4.32 -5.47 30.07
C GLU A 173 5.48 -5.00 29.17
N LEU A 174 6.31 -5.94 28.69
CA LEU A 174 7.40 -5.67 27.76
C LEU A 174 6.89 -4.96 26.49
N GLY A 175 5.78 -5.42 25.93
CA GLY A 175 5.19 -4.80 24.73
C GLY A 175 4.81 -3.34 24.97
N LEU A 176 4.27 -3.03 26.15
CA LEU A 176 3.88 -1.67 26.52
C LEU A 176 5.12 -0.79 26.72
N GLU A 177 6.12 -1.30 27.42
CA GLU A 177 7.37 -0.59 27.71
C GLU A 177 8.11 -0.25 26.42
N VAL A 178 8.25 -1.22 25.50
CA VAL A 178 8.89 -1.04 24.20
C VAL A 178 8.18 0.00 23.37
N LEU A 179 6.84 -0.08 23.23
CA LEU A 179 6.08 0.82 22.36
C LEU A 179 5.97 2.24 22.94
N LYS A 180 5.92 2.42 24.26
CA LYS A 180 5.92 3.75 24.89
C LYS A 180 7.27 4.44 24.80
N ASN A 181 8.34 3.68 24.96
CA ASN A 181 9.70 4.22 25.05
C ASN A 181 10.51 4.02 23.76
N LEU A 182 9.81 3.78 22.65
CA LEU A 182 10.43 3.47 21.38
C LEU A 182 11.30 4.66 20.92
N PRO A 183 12.64 4.53 20.95
CA PRO A 183 13.53 5.62 20.55
C PRO A 183 13.38 5.84 19.05
N GLN A 184 13.47 7.10 18.62
CA GLN A 184 13.13 7.45 17.23
C GLN A 184 14.12 6.90 16.19
N ASP A 185 15.30 6.42 16.59
CA ASP A 185 16.39 6.09 15.67
C ASP A 185 17.28 4.91 16.13
N LEU A 186 16.71 3.73 16.42
CA LEU A 186 17.52 2.54 16.73
C LEU A 186 17.17 1.32 15.87
N ARG A 187 18.20 0.60 15.43
CA ARG A 187 18.06 -0.74 14.85
C ARG A 187 17.51 -1.71 15.91
N ILE A 188 16.83 -2.77 15.46
CA ILE A 188 16.21 -3.78 16.34
C ILE A 188 17.19 -4.40 17.34
N GLU A 189 18.42 -4.69 16.91
CA GLU A 189 19.45 -5.25 17.79
C GLU A 189 19.79 -4.29 18.96
N ASN A 190 19.81 -2.98 18.70
CA ASN A 190 20.04 -1.96 19.72
C ASN A 190 18.83 -1.81 20.64
N LEU A 191 17.62 -1.95 20.10
CA LEU A 191 16.39 -1.95 20.90
C LEU A 191 16.36 -3.14 21.87
N ALA A 192 16.64 -4.35 21.36
CA ALA A 192 16.75 -5.55 22.19
C ALA A 192 17.77 -5.37 23.32
N GLY A 193 18.92 -4.77 23.01
CA GLY A 193 19.91 -4.41 24.03
C GLY A 193 19.39 -3.40 25.06
N ALA A 194 18.71 -2.33 24.63
CA ALA A 194 18.19 -1.29 25.53
C ALA A 194 17.13 -1.83 26.50
N PHE A 195 16.24 -2.71 26.02
CA PHE A 195 15.16 -3.29 26.81
C PHE A 195 15.54 -4.62 27.49
N HIS A 196 16.79 -5.08 27.36
CA HIS A 196 17.27 -6.35 27.93
C HIS A 196 16.39 -7.54 27.54
N ALA A 197 15.90 -7.55 26.29
CA ALA A 197 14.93 -8.51 25.77
C ALA A 197 15.49 -9.31 24.59
N ASN A 198 14.86 -10.44 24.25
CA ASN A 198 15.24 -11.20 23.07
C ASN A 198 14.88 -10.42 21.79
N ILE A 199 15.77 -10.49 20.78
CA ILE A 199 15.54 -9.91 19.45
C ILE A 199 14.23 -10.42 18.86
N ASP A 200 13.88 -11.69 19.05
CA ASP A 200 12.64 -12.27 18.51
C ASP A 200 11.38 -11.66 19.15
N ASP A 201 11.44 -11.36 20.45
CA ASP A 201 10.33 -10.71 21.19
C ASP A 201 10.15 -9.27 20.70
N ILE A 202 11.24 -8.49 20.63
CA ILE A 202 11.22 -7.13 20.09
C ILE A 202 10.71 -7.14 18.64
N THR A 203 11.20 -8.06 17.82
CA THR A 203 10.80 -8.19 16.43
C THR A 203 9.29 -8.45 16.33
N SER A 204 8.75 -9.36 17.16
CA SER A 204 7.32 -9.68 17.17
C SER A 204 6.45 -8.48 17.58
N ILE A 205 6.89 -7.73 18.60
CA ILE A 205 6.22 -6.49 19.05
C ILE A 205 6.21 -5.45 17.92
N LEU A 206 7.35 -5.23 17.27
CA LEU A 206 7.49 -4.25 16.19
C LEU A 206 6.70 -4.64 14.95
N ILE A 207 6.69 -5.92 14.56
CA ILE A 207 5.87 -6.42 13.45
C ILE A 207 4.41 -6.15 13.74
N TRP A 208 3.92 -6.54 14.91
CA TRP A 208 2.53 -6.33 15.27
C TRP A 208 2.16 -4.85 15.28
N ALA A 209 3.00 -4.00 15.87
CA ALA A 209 2.74 -2.56 15.91
C ALA A 209 2.76 -1.93 14.50
N ALA A 210 3.67 -2.38 13.63
CA ALA A 210 3.74 -1.91 12.24
C ALA A 210 2.53 -2.40 11.42
N GLU A 211 2.11 -3.66 11.61
CA GLU A 211 0.92 -4.25 10.99
C GLU A 211 -0.35 -3.51 11.41
N LYS A 212 -0.49 -3.17 12.68
CA LYS A 212 -1.60 -2.34 13.18
C LYS A 212 -1.48 -0.87 12.77
N GLY A 213 -0.38 -0.48 12.14
CA GLY A 213 -0.14 0.86 11.62
C GLY A 213 0.23 1.88 12.69
N TYR A 214 0.63 1.42 13.88
CA TYR A 214 1.00 2.24 15.04
C TYR A 214 2.39 2.86 14.90
N ILE A 215 3.32 2.11 14.32
CA ILE A 215 4.67 2.57 14.00
C ILE A 215 4.90 2.50 12.49
N ARG A 216 5.95 3.17 12.02
CA ARG A 216 6.51 3.02 10.68
C ARG A 216 7.80 2.24 10.76
N LEU A 217 8.11 1.44 9.75
CA LEU A 217 9.39 0.77 9.63
C LEU A 217 10.12 1.36 8.42
N LEU A 218 11.23 2.05 8.68
CA LEU A 218 12.02 2.72 7.65
C LEU A 218 13.24 1.88 7.33
N ARG A 219 13.47 1.60 6.04
CA ARG A 219 14.67 0.91 5.60
C ARG A 219 15.85 1.89 5.59
N LEU A 220 16.97 1.49 6.19
CA LEU A 220 18.25 2.20 6.11
C LEU A 220 18.87 2.09 4.71
#